data_AF-A0A2L2XBG8-F1
#
_entry.id   AF-A0A2L2XBG8-F1
#
_cell.length_a   1.000
_cell.length_b   1.000
_cell.length_c   1.000
_cell.angle_alpha   90.00
_cell.angle_beta   90.00
_cell.angle_gamma   90.00
#
_symmetry.space_group_name_H-M   'P 1'
#
loop_
_entity.id
_entity.type
_entity.pdbx_description
1 polymer ?
#
loop_
_entity_poly.entity_id
_entity_poly.type
_entity_poly.pdbx_seq_one_letter_code
_entity_poly.pdbx_strand_id
1 'polypeptide(L)'
;MLTIALWSTYEVFNKQLFHVEKFSWLSDVTAKMFLELKKYANQCGVNIDTVNYLDISSVDAFLFYEMPGLDNHYLNYALNNNKPVFLYATEPESVHWGRENYCVSRHKCFKKVFTWNDLLVDGKKYIKTAVGSFDFPKSINKKHPDEKKLCAIIASNKNSNHSLELYSKRKEAIRWFEANHPEEFDLYGQLWDGREYPSFRGPIDSKKAVLENYRFSICYENARDMPGYITEKIFDSMFAGCIPVYWGADNISDYIPGECYIDKTQYSNYEELYNYIKNIGADEYQRRLQHIENYLNSPQIEVYTNDYFARTIIDTIVDNIGAVEDVGSGGNPGWWLYYAREARTWTDLNKAIDVFNKALLVMFEKHRLEWYLEVRGYLTQAYIKIGGVK
;
A
#
# COMPACT_ATOMS: atom_id res chain seq x y z
N MET A 1 18.67 4.82 21.21
CA MET A 1 17.34 4.54 20.63
C MET A 1 17.50 4.72 19.14
N LEU A 2 17.11 3.74 18.32
CA LEU A 2 17.22 3.87 16.87
C LEU A 2 16.42 5.09 16.41
N THR A 3 17.03 5.97 15.60
CA THR A 3 16.38 7.19 15.11
C THR A 3 16.21 7.15 13.59
N ILE A 4 14.96 7.18 13.13
CA ILE A 4 14.59 7.22 11.71
C ILE A 4 14.12 8.63 11.36
N ALA A 5 14.73 9.22 10.33
CA ALA A 5 14.25 10.47 9.76
C ALA A 5 13.31 10.20 8.58
N LEU A 6 12.09 10.72 8.65
CA LEU A 6 11.14 10.71 7.55
C LEU A 6 11.28 11.99 6.72
N TRP A 7 11.55 11.84 5.44
CA TRP A 7 11.48 12.92 4.45
C TRP A 7 10.33 12.66 3.48
N SER A 8 9.68 13.72 3.00
CA SER A 8 8.59 13.67 2.04
C SER A 8 8.76 14.72 0.94
N THR A 9 8.38 14.37 -0.29
CA THR A 9 8.23 15.36 -1.39
C THR A 9 7.18 16.42 -1.07
N TYR A 10 6.17 16.07 -0.26
CA TYR A 10 5.19 17.01 0.26
C TYR A 10 5.76 17.78 1.44
N GLU A 11 6.24 19.01 1.18
CA GLU A 11 6.92 19.85 2.17
C GLU A 11 6.13 20.10 3.46
N VAL A 12 4.79 20.11 3.35
CA VAL A 12 3.90 20.18 4.52
C VAL A 12 4.13 19.03 5.49
N PHE A 13 4.42 17.82 5.02
CA PHE A 13 4.71 16.69 5.90
C PHE A 13 6.03 16.90 6.64
N ASN A 14 7.09 17.33 5.94
CA ASN A 14 8.38 17.61 6.59
C ASN A 14 8.23 18.59 7.76
N LYS A 15 7.35 19.59 7.60
CA LYS A 15 7.13 20.64 8.59
C LYS A 15 6.25 20.26 9.76
N GLN A 16 5.31 19.32 9.61
CA GLN A 16 4.24 19.23 10.61
C GLN A 16 3.61 17.83 10.80
N LEU A 17 4.03 16.80 10.06
CA LEU A 17 3.36 15.48 10.04
C LEU A 17 3.15 14.87 11.44
N PHE A 18 4.11 15.01 12.34
CA PHE A 18 4.03 14.45 13.69
C PHE A 18 3.78 15.47 14.80
N HIS A 19 3.53 16.74 14.45
CA HIS A 19 3.55 17.87 15.37
C HIS A 19 2.30 18.77 15.27
N VAL A 20 1.20 18.29 14.68
CA VAL A 20 -0.06 19.03 14.61
C VAL A 20 -1.15 18.40 15.46
N GLU A 21 -1.95 19.27 16.09
CA GLU A 21 -3.15 18.86 16.83
C GLU A 21 -4.34 18.58 15.91
N LYS A 22 -4.41 19.24 14.75
CA LYS A 22 -5.43 19.03 13.71
C LYS A 22 -4.87 19.26 12.31
N PHE A 23 -5.23 18.37 11.39
CA PHE A 23 -5.00 18.56 9.97
C PHE A 23 -6.22 19.26 9.35
N SER A 24 -6.03 20.41 8.72
CA SER A 24 -7.12 21.17 8.07
C SER A 24 -7.14 21.02 6.54
N TRP A 25 -6.10 20.45 5.94
CA TRP A 25 -5.92 20.39 4.47
C TRP A 25 -5.38 19.05 3.96
N LEU A 26 -4.97 18.15 4.86
CA LEU A 26 -4.49 16.83 4.46
C LEU A 26 -5.67 15.92 4.15
N SER A 27 -5.45 14.88 3.34
CA SER A 27 -6.30 13.71 3.49
C SER A 27 -6.05 13.20 4.92
N ASP A 28 -7.05 13.30 5.80
CA ASP A 28 -6.96 12.88 7.20
C ASP A 28 -6.42 11.44 7.32
N VAL A 29 -6.63 10.64 6.28
CA VAL A 29 -6.17 9.25 6.14
C VAL A 29 -4.65 9.14 6.07
N THR A 30 -3.97 9.83 5.14
CA THR A 30 -2.51 9.72 5.00
C THR A 30 -1.80 10.20 6.27
N ALA A 31 -2.30 11.27 6.87
CA ALA A 31 -1.76 11.80 8.12
C ALA A 31 -1.85 10.77 9.25
N LYS A 32 -3.04 10.19 9.43
CA LYS A 32 -3.32 9.18 10.43
C LYS A 32 -2.48 7.92 10.26
N MET A 33 -2.30 7.46 9.02
CA MET A 33 -1.42 6.35 8.68
C MET A 33 -0.01 6.54 9.26
N PHE A 34 0.59 7.72 9.07
CA PHE A 34 1.90 8.02 9.64
C PHE A 34 1.88 8.22 11.17
N LEU A 35 0.80 8.77 11.74
CA LEU A 35 0.68 8.86 13.20
C LEU A 35 0.67 7.48 13.86
N GLU A 36 -0.05 6.50 13.29
CA GLU A 36 -0.02 5.12 13.77
C GLU A 36 1.36 4.47 13.54
N LEU A 37 2.05 4.79 12.44
CA LEU A 37 3.45 4.41 12.24
C LEU A 37 4.35 4.90 13.37
N LYS A 38 4.26 6.18 13.76
CA LYS A 38 5.06 6.76 14.85
C LYS A 38 4.74 6.11 16.19
N LYS A 39 3.46 5.85 16.45
CA LYS A 39 3.01 5.15 17.65
C LYS A 39 3.58 3.73 17.74
N TYR A 40 3.52 2.97 16.65
CA TYR A 40 4.11 1.62 16.59
C TYR A 40 5.64 1.66 16.74
N ALA A 41 6.32 2.58 16.04
CA ALA A 41 7.76 2.78 16.18
C ALA A 41 8.17 3.01 17.64
N ASN A 42 7.44 3.88 18.36
CA ASN A 42 7.69 4.15 19.77
C ASN A 42 7.51 2.90 20.65
N GLN A 43 6.52 2.05 20.36
CA GLN A 43 6.32 0.77 21.05
C GLN A 43 7.49 -0.20 20.83
N CYS A 44 8.11 -0.15 19.66
CA CYS A 44 9.32 -0.92 19.32
C CYS A 44 10.62 -0.29 19.85
N GLY A 45 10.56 0.83 20.58
CA GLY A 45 11.76 1.55 21.03
C GLY A 45 12.53 2.23 19.89
N VAL A 46 11.82 2.64 18.83
CA VAL A 46 12.34 3.39 17.69
C VAL A 46 11.78 4.81 17.73
N ASN A 47 12.67 5.79 17.68
CA ASN A 47 12.31 7.18 17.48
C ASN A 47 12.13 7.44 15.98
N ILE A 48 10.97 7.92 15.57
CA ILE A 48 10.75 8.40 14.20
C ILE A 48 10.18 9.81 14.25
N ASP A 49 10.81 10.69 13.49
CA ASP A 49 10.33 12.06 13.30
C ASP A 49 10.64 12.55 11.89
N THR A 50 10.04 13.67 11.49
CA THR A 50 10.37 14.27 10.21
C THR A 50 11.71 14.98 10.28
N VAL A 51 12.38 15.06 9.13
CA VAL A 51 13.72 15.64 8.99
C VAL A 51 13.90 17.04 9.63
N ASN A 52 12.84 17.85 9.74
CA ASN A 52 12.91 19.19 10.31
C ASN A 52 13.02 19.21 11.85
N TYR A 53 12.75 18.10 12.51
CA TYR A 53 12.72 17.98 13.98
C TYR A 53 13.86 17.12 14.53
N LEU A 54 14.77 16.67 13.67
CA LEU A 54 15.90 15.84 14.05
C LEU A 54 17.20 16.55 13.71
N ASP A 55 18.19 16.39 14.58
CA ASP A 55 19.57 16.65 14.20
C ASP A 55 19.99 15.52 13.23
N ILE A 56 20.27 15.90 11.98
CA ILE A 56 20.63 14.96 10.92
C ILE A 56 21.83 14.08 11.28
N SER A 57 22.73 14.56 12.15
CA SER A 57 23.90 13.79 12.63
C SER A 57 23.54 12.65 13.58
N SER A 58 22.39 12.76 14.26
CA SER A 58 21.85 11.75 15.18
C SER A 58 21.00 10.68 14.50
N VAL A 59 20.73 10.84 13.19
CA VAL A 59 19.86 9.92 12.44
C VAL A 59 20.60 8.63 12.11
N ASP A 60 19.94 7.50 12.35
CA ASP A 60 20.46 6.16 12.05
C ASP A 60 20.00 5.67 10.67
N ALA A 61 18.82 6.08 10.20
CA ALA A 61 18.28 5.71 8.91
C ALA A 61 17.30 6.74 8.36
N PHE A 62 17.08 6.72 7.04
CA PHE A 62 16.13 7.62 6.37
C PHE A 62 15.02 6.83 5.67
N LEU A 63 13.78 7.25 5.89
CA LEU A 63 12.61 6.83 5.14
C LEU A 63 12.15 7.99 4.23
N PHE A 64 12.19 7.76 2.93
CA PHE A 64 11.71 8.73 1.94
C PHE A 64 10.29 8.37 1.52
N TYR A 65 9.34 9.27 1.73
CA TYR A 65 7.99 9.18 1.22
C TYR A 65 7.91 9.90 -0.13
N GLU A 66 7.74 9.10 -1.18
CA GLU A 66 8.02 9.42 -2.57
C GLU A 66 9.52 9.61 -2.87
N MET A 67 9.87 9.43 -4.15
CA MET A 67 11.25 9.54 -4.62
C MET A 67 11.76 10.99 -4.46
N PRO A 68 12.88 11.21 -3.73
CA PRO A 68 13.49 12.52 -3.62
C PRO A 68 14.17 12.95 -4.93
N GLY A 69 14.33 14.25 -5.16
CA GLY A 69 15.19 14.75 -6.25
C GLY A 69 16.67 14.34 -6.08
N LEU A 70 17.45 14.35 -7.17
CA LEU A 70 18.88 13.98 -7.13
C LEU A 70 19.72 14.92 -6.26
N ASP A 71 19.31 16.17 -6.13
CA ASP A 71 19.92 17.22 -5.33
C ASP A 71 19.42 17.24 -3.88
N ASN A 72 18.55 16.31 -3.49
CA ASN A 72 17.98 16.27 -2.14
C ASN A 72 19.07 16.17 -1.07
N HIS A 73 19.07 17.16 -0.17
CA HIS A 73 20.07 17.29 0.89
C HIS A 73 20.16 16.05 1.78
N TYR A 74 19.01 15.49 2.18
CA TYR A 74 18.94 14.36 3.12
C TYR A 74 19.41 13.05 2.48
N LEU A 75 19.03 12.81 1.22
CA LEU A 75 19.53 11.65 0.47
C LEU A 75 21.04 11.73 0.31
N ASN A 76 21.56 12.88 -0.13
CA ASN A 76 23.00 13.07 -0.31
C ASN A 76 23.76 12.94 1.02
N TYR A 77 23.22 13.48 2.11
CA TYR A 77 23.79 13.29 3.45
C TYR A 77 23.85 11.81 3.83
N ALA A 78 22.74 11.08 3.65
CA ALA A 78 22.65 9.68 4.01
C ALA A 78 23.69 8.84 3.25
N LEU A 79 23.79 9.03 1.94
CA LEU A 79 24.76 8.31 1.10
C LEU A 79 26.21 8.64 1.47
N ASN A 80 26.53 9.92 1.68
CA ASN A 80 27.88 10.35 2.04
C ASN A 80 28.32 9.86 3.43
N ASN A 81 27.37 9.55 4.32
CA ASN A 81 27.64 9.06 5.67
C ASN A 81 27.28 7.58 5.86
N ASN A 82 27.09 6.83 4.76
CA ASN A 82 26.73 5.40 4.76
C ASN A 82 25.50 5.07 5.64
N LYS A 83 24.53 5.99 5.72
CA LYS A 83 23.27 5.77 6.42
C LYS A 83 22.31 4.98 5.52
N PRO A 84 21.64 3.93 6.02
CA PRO A 84 20.65 3.18 5.26
C PRO A 84 19.47 4.08 4.87
N VAL A 85 19.03 3.92 3.61
CA VAL A 85 17.88 4.65 3.05
C VAL A 85 16.82 3.69 2.55
N PHE A 86 15.56 4.04 2.79
CA PHE A 86 14.37 3.28 2.42
C PHE A 86 13.41 4.19 1.65
N LEU A 87 12.67 3.64 0.69
CA LEU A 87 11.71 4.37 -0.12
C LEU A 87 10.32 3.82 0.11
N TYR A 88 9.34 4.68 0.38
CA TYR A 88 7.92 4.37 0.29
C TYR A 88 7.34 5.11 -0.91
N ALA A 89 7.09 4.36 -2.00
CA ALA A 89 6.65 4.89 -3.28
C ALA A 89 5.17 4.57 -3.50
N THR A 90 4.31 5.58 -3.55
CA THR A 90 2.87 5.37 -3.69
C THR A 90 2.23 6.13 -4.85
N GLU A 91 2.73 7.29 -5.24
CA GLU A 91 2.17 7.99 -6.41
C GLU A 91 2.49 7.25 -7.72
N PRO A 92 1.50 6.95 -8.59
CA PRO A 92 1.71 6.30 -9.89
C PRO A 92 2.34 7.25 -10.92
N GLU A 93 2.92 6.72 -12.00
CA GLU A 93 3.54 7.50 -13.09
C GLU A 93 2.61 8.52 -13.77
N SER A 94 1.29 8.32 -13.65
CA SER A 94 0.29 9.27 -14.13
C SER A 94 0.26 10.59 -13.35
N VAL A 95 0.90 10.65 -12.18
CA VAL A 95 1.06 11.83 -11.34
C VAL A 95 2.51 12.34 -11.45
N HIS A 96 2.71 13.66 -11.44
CA HIS A 96 4.01 14.28 -11.73
C HIS A 96 5.18 13.68 -10.94
N TRP A 97 5.05 13.59 -9.61
CA TRP A 97 6.08 13.01 -8.74
C TRP A 97 6.19 11.49 -8.88
N GLY A 98 5.09 10.81 -9.23
CA GLY A 98 5.06 9.37 -9.42
C GLY A 98 5.88 8.88 -10.62
N ARG A 99 6.25 9.77 -11.56
CA ARG A 99 7.17 9.43 -12.65
C ARG A 99 8.55 9.01 -12.17
N GLU A 100 8.98 9.55 -11.03
CA GLU A 100 10.30 9.25 -10.48
C GLU A 100 10.29 8.02 -9.59
N ASN A 101 9.16 7.73 -8.95
CA ASN A 101 8.94 6.57 -8.07
C ASN A 101 9.19 5.21 -8.72
N TYR A 102 9.01 5.10 -10.03
CA TYR A 102 9.13 3.83 -10.75
C TYR A 102 10.31 3.80 -11.71
N CYS A 103 11.22 4.79 -11.60
CA CYS A 103 12.51 4.75 -12.25
C CYS A 103 13.46 3.80 -11.50
N VAL A 104 13.34 2.50 -11.78
CA VAL A 104 14.05 1.40 -11.09
C VAL A 104 15.57 1.60 -10.96
N SER A 105 16.20 2.28 -11.91
CA SER A 105 17.63 2.59 -11.85
C SER A 105 18.00 3.45 -10.63
N ARG A 106 17.07 4.26 -10.12
CA ARG A 106 17.21 5.11 -8.94
C ARG A 106 16.97 4.35 -7.63
N HIS A 107 16.36 3.16 -7.68
CA HIS A 107 16.15 2.33 -6.49
C HIS A 107 17.43 1.67 -5.96
N LYS A 108 18.54 1.74 -6.72
CA LYS A 108 19.78 1.05 -6.37
C LYS A 108 20.32 1.40 -4.98
N CYS A 109 20.22 2.67 -4.58
CA CYS A 109 20.73 3.13 -3.29
C CYS A 109 19.82 2.76 -2.10
N PHE A 110 18.55 2.43 -2.35
CA PHE A 110 17.61 2.07 -1.30
C PHE A 110 17.74 0.59 -0.92
N LYS A 111 17.84 0.34 0.40
CA LYS A 111 17.87 -1.03 0.94
C LYS A 111 16.58 -1.76 0.61
N LYS A 112 15.44 -1.12 0.86
CA LYS A 112 14.11 -1.60 0.49
C LYS A 112 13.27 -0.49 -0.14
N VAL A 113 12.35 -0.90 -0.99
CA VAL A 113 11.32 -0.06 -1.60
C VAL A 113 9.96 -0.66 -1.24
N PHE A 114 9.17 0.07 -0.48
CA PHE A 114 7.79 -0.26 -0.17
C PHE A 114 6.91 0.26 -1.31
N THR A 115 6.12 -0.61 -1.92
CA THR A 115 5.31 -0.25 -3.09
C THR A 115 4.05 -1.10 -3.20
N TRP A 116 3.02 -0.52 -3.80
CA TRP A 116 1.80 -1.22 -4.20
C TRP A 116 1.93 -1.96 -5.54
N ASN A 117 2.95 -1.66 -6.33
CA ASN A 117 3.07 -2.14 -7.70
C ASN A 117 3.43 -3.63 -7.74
N ASP A 118 2.46 -4.48 -8.05
CA ASP A 118 2.61 -5.94 -8.07
C ASP A 118 3.68 -6.42 -9.05
N LEU A 119 3.96 -5.64 -10.10
CA LEU A 119 4.97 -5.99 -11.09
C LEU A 119 6.40 -5.87 -10.54
N LEU A 120 6.61 -5.13 -9.45
CA LEU A 120 7.92 -4.94 -8.82
C LEU A 120 8.13 -5.82 -7.60
N VAL A 121 7.06 -6.20 -6.89
CA VAL A 121 7.14 -6.91 -5.62
C VAL A 121 7.88 -8.24 -5.77
N ASP A 122 8.95 -8.41 -5.00
CA ASP A 122 9.77 -9.63 -4.96
C ASP A 122 9.97 -10.18 -3.55
N GLY A 123 9.46 -9.48 -2.52
CA GLY A 123 9.62 -9.82 -1.11
C GLY A 123 11.05 -9.66 -0.60
N LYS A 124 11.97 -9.13 -1.42
CA LYS A 124 13.40 -8.95 -1.12
C LYS A 124 13.75 -7.47 -1.14
N LYS A 125 13.81 -6.84 -2.31
CA LYS A 125 14.07 -5.40 -2.44
C LYS A 125 12.77 -4.62 -2.44
N TYR A 126 11.75 -5.17 -3.06
CA TYR A 126 10.43 -4.56 -3.23
C TYR A 126 9.43 -5.26 -2.31
N ILE A 127 9.00 -4.53 -1.29
CA ILE A 127 8.10 -5.01 -0.24
C ILE A 127 6.70 -4.49 -0.54
N LYS A 128 5.72 -5.40 -0.55
CA LYS A 128 4.32 -5.05 -0.82
C LYS A 128 3.76 -4.17 0.29
N THR A 129 3.17 -3.04 -0.07
CA THR A 129 2.32 -2.21 0.78
C THR A 129 1.09 -1.74 -0.01
N ALA A 130 0.01 -1.38 0.66
CA ALA A 130 -1.10 -0.68 0.01
C ALA A 130 -0.72 0.79 -0.27
N VAL A 131 -1.45 1.47 -1.17
CA VAL A 131 -1.24 2.91 -1.45
C VAL A 131 -1.55 3.77 -0.21
N GLY A 132 -2.50 3.33 0.59
CA GLY A 132 -2.85 3.94 1.88
C GLY A 132 -3.41 2.90 2.83
N SER A 133 -3.57 3.30 4.09
CA SER A 133 -4.13 2.45 5.13
C SER A 133 -5.25 3.15 5.90
N PHE A 134 -6.19 2.36 6.42
CA PHE A 134 -7.47 2.85 6.90
C PHE A 134 -7.88 2.23 8.24
N ASP A 135 -8.77 2.94 8.93
CA ASP A 135 -9.59 2.36 9.98
C ASP A 135 -10.87 1.86 9.36
N PHE A 136 -11.10 0.56 9.46
CA PHE A 136 -12.26 -0.09 8.86
C PHE A 136 -13.46 0.01 9.80
N PRO A 137 -14.61 0.54 9.33
CA PRO A 137 -15.82 0.55 10.13
C PRO A 137 -16.35 -0.88 10.29
N LYS A 138 -16.78 -1.24 11.51
CA LYS A 138 -17.39 -2.55 11.78
C LYS A 138 -18.73 -2.74 11.07
N SER A 139 -19.42 -1.64 10.75
CA SER A 139 -20.71 -1.64 10.09
C SER A 139 -20.83 -0.44 9.15
N ILE A 140 -21.62 -0.60 8.09
CA ILE A 140 -21.87 0.47 7.10
C ILE A 140 -23.35 0.85 7.04
N ASN A 141 -23.65 2.01 6.48
CA ASN A 141 -25.02 2.46 6.28
C ASN A 141 -25.71 1.64 5.17
N LYS A 142 -26.82 0.97 5.49
CA LYS A 142 -27.60 0.15 4.54
C LYS A 142 -29.00 0.69 4.24
N LYS A 143 -29.16 2.02 4.23
CA LYS A 143 -30.40 2.71 3.78
C LYS A 143 -30.97 2.09 2.50
N HIS A 144 -32.29 2.11 2.37
CA HIS A 144 -32.99 1.63 1.20
C HIS A 144 -32.56 2.44 -0.04
N PRO A 145 -32.41 1.84 -1.23
CA PRO A 145 -31.96 2.57 -2.42
C PRO A 145 -32.85 3.77 -2.78
N ASP A 146 -34.15 3.71 -2.47
CA ASP A 146 -35.09 4.83 -2.73
C ASP A 146 -34.86 6.06 -1.85
N GLU A 147 -34.11 5.92 -0.75
CA GLU A 147 -33.71 7.03 0.12
C GLU A 147 -32.46 7.75 -0.39
N LYS A 148 -31.88 7.29 -1.51
CA LYS A 148 -30.58 7.75 -2.02
C LYS A 148 -30.70 8.18 -3.47
N LYS A 149 -29.97 9.24 -3.83
CA LYS A 149 -29.78 9.64 -5.23
C LYS A 149 -28.94 8.57 -5.95
N LEU A 150 -29.07 8.46 -7.27
CA LEU A 150 -28.46 7.36 -8.02
C LEU A 150 -26.93 7.37 -7.91
N CYS A 151 -26.26 8.43 -8.35
CA CYS A 151 -24.82 8.39 -8.54
C CYS A 151 -24.12 9.72 -8.21
N ALA A 152 -22.87 9.65 -7.75
CA ALA A 152 -22.00 10.80 -7.62
C ALA A 152 -20.57 10.53 -8.11
N ILE A 153 -19.84 11.60 -8.42
CA ILE A 153 -18.38 11.61 -8.51
C ILE A 153 -17.84 12.57 -7.44
N ILE A 154 -16.84 12.11 -6.69
CA ILE A 154 -16.02 12.97 -5.83
C ILE A 154 -14.58 12.92 -6.34
N ALA A 155 -14.16 13.95 -7.07
CA ALA A 155 -12.81 14.02 -7.62
C ALA A 155 -12.40 15.48 -7.83
N SER A 156 -11.11 15.80 -7.72
CA SER A 156 -10.61 17.12 -8.13
C SER A 156 -10.41 17.18 -9.64
N ASN A 157 -10.67 18.34 -10.25
CA ASN A 157 -10.42 18.59 -11.67
C ASN A 157 -8.91 18.70 -11.92
N LYS A 158 -8.29 17.55 -12.20
CA LYS A 158 -6.88 17.42 -12.57
C LYS A 158 -6.78 16.83 -13.97
N ASN A 159 -5.58 16.86 -14.54
CA ASN A 159 -5.27 16.28 -15.84
C ASN A 159 -3.93 15.53 -15.80
N SER A 160 -3.71 14.67 -16.78
CA SER A 160 -2.44 14.01 -17.01
C SER A 160 -2.27 13.76 -18.51
N ASN A 161 -1.02 13.73 -18.98
CA ASN A 161 -0.68 13.34 -20.35
C ASN A 161 -0.33 11.85 -20.46
N HIS A 162 -0.49 11.09 -19.37
CA HIS A 162 -0.20 9.67 -19.35
C HIS A 162 -1.26 8.89 -20.13
N SER A 163 -0.88 7.94 -20.97
CA SER A 163 -1.82 7.21 -21.86
C SER A 163 -2.87 6.38 -21.11
N LEU A 164 -2.54 5.95 -19.89
CA LEU A 164 -3.43 5.18 -19.01
C LEU A 164 -4.20 6.04 -18.01
N GLU A 165 -4.17 7.36 -18.14
CA GLU A 165 -4.88 8.25 -17.21
C GLU A 165 -6.42 8.08 -17.29
N LEU A 166 -7.09 8.30 -16.15
CA LEU A 166 -8.55 8.20 -16.04
C LEU A 166 -9.23 9.54 -15.73
N TYR A 167 -8.51 10.66 -15.71
CA TYR A 167 -9.11 11.99 -15.53
C TYR A 167 -10.01 12.36 -16.71
N SER A 168 -9.61 12.04 -17.95
CA SER A 168 -10.49 12.18 -19.12
C SER A 168 -11.75 11.33 -18.98
N LYS A 169 -11.61 10.08 -18.51
CA LYS A 169 -12.75 9.17 -18.30
C LYS A 169 -13.73 9.67 -17.24
N ARG A 170 -13.25 10.33 -16.18
CA ARG A 170 -14.12 11.02 -15.22
C ARG A 170 -14.91 12.14 -15.90
N LYS A 171 -14.27 12.96 -16.75
CA LYS A 171 -14.95 14.02 -17.51
C LYS A 171 -15.98 13.44 -18.49
N GLU A 172 -15.65 12.36 -19.20
CA GLU A 172 -16.60 11.67 -20.07
C GLU A 172 -17.84 11.19 -19.29
N ALA A 173 -17.66 10.59 -18.11
CA ALA A 173 -18.76 10.18 -17.25
C ALA A 173 -19.64 11.37 -16.84
N ILE A 174 -19.01 12.43 -16.32
CA ILE A 174 -19.70 13.66 -15.89
C ILE A 174 -20.55 14.23 -17.03
N ARG A 175 -19.95 14.41 -18.21
CA ARG A 175 -20.64 14.98 -19.38
C ARG A 175 -21.78 14.09 -19.87
N TRP A 176 -21.60 12.78 -19.84
CA TRP A 176 -22.66 11.86 -20.22
C TRP A 176 -23.84 11.94 -19.26
N PHE A 177 -23.61 11.95 -17.95
CA PHE A 177 -24.70 12.08 -16.96
C PHE A 177 -25.39 13.45 -17.04
N GLU A 178 -24.63 14.54 -17.20
CA GLU A 178 -25.20 15.89 -17.35
C GLU A 178 -26.12 16.01 -18.57
N ALA A 179 -25.80 15.31 -19.67
CA ALA A 179 -26.56 15.35 -20.90
C ALA A 179 -27.82 14.45 -20.89
N ASN A 180 -27.78 13.33 -20.16
CA ASN A 180 -28.83 12.31 -20.24
C ASN A 180 -29.68 12.19 -18.96
N HIS A 181 -29.09 12.32 -17.78
CA HIS A 181 -29.74 12.11 -16.47
C HIS A 181 -29.27 13.12 -15.40
N PRO A 182 -29.41 14.44 -15.63
CA PRO A 182 -28.86 15.48 -14.75
C PRO A 182 -29.47 15.49 -13.33
N GLU A 183 -30.69 15.00 -13.16
CA GLU A 183 -31.37 14.88 -11.86
C GLU A 183 -30.85 13.73 -11.01
N GLU A 184 -30.15 12.76 -11.60
CA GLU A 184 -29.71 11.52 -10.95
C GLU A 184 -28.21 11.51 -10.60
N PHE A 185 -27.48 12.55 -11.00
CA PHE A 185 -26.04 12.66 -10.82
C PHE A 185 -25.62 13.97 -10.13
N ASP A 186 -24.56 13.92 -9.32
CA ASP A 186 -23.90 15.10 -8.75
C ASP A 186 -22.37 14.98 -8.77
N LEU A 187 -21.69 16.11 -8.98
CA LEU A 187 -20.24 16.25 -8.97
C LEU A 187 -19.77 17.04 -7.75
N TYR A 188 -18.80 16.50 -7.03
CA TYR A 188 -18.12 17.17 -5.92
C TYR A 188 -16.61 17.14 -6.12
N GLY A 189 -15.93 18.08 -5.44
CA GLY A 189 -14.48 18.11 -5.37
C GLY A 189 -13.91 19.51 -5.55
N GLN A 190 -12.62 19.58 -5.84
CA GLN A 190 -11.88 20.83 -5.97
C GLN A 190 -11.63 21.17 -7.44
N LEU A 191 -11.42 22.46 -7.74
CA LEU A 191 -10.97 22.96 -9.05
C LEU A 191 -11.99 22.81 -10.21
N TRP A 192 -13.26 22.58 -9.90
CA TRP A 192 -14.34 22.62 -10.90
C TRP A 192 -14.95 24.02 -11.01
N ASP A 193 -15.41 24.39 -12.20
CA ASP A 193 -16.20 25.60 -12.44
C ASP A 193 -17.68 25.23 -12.61
N GLY A 194 -18.52 25.69 -11.68
CA GLY A 194 -19.97 25.45 -11.75
C GLY A 194 -20.66 26.10 -12.95
N ARG A 195 -20.02 27.06 -13.63
CA ARG A 195 -20.51 27.60 -14.91
C ARG A 195 -20.32 26.62 -16.06
N GLU A 196 -19.29 25.77 -15.96
CA GLU A 196 -18.95 24.77 -16.98
C GLU A 196 -19.58 23.41 -16.68
N TYR A 197 -19.81 23.08 -15.39
CA TYR A 197 -20.34 21.80 -14.93
C TYR A 197 -21.62 21.99 -14.11
N PRO A 198 -22.81 21.89 -14.72
CA PRO A 198 -24.10 22.04 -14.03
C PRO A 198 -24.33 21.05 -12.89
N SER A 199 -23.67 19.89 -12.91
CA SER A 199 -23.73 18.90 -11.84
C SER A 199 -22.89 19.27 -10.61
N PHE A 200 -22.04 20.30 -10.69
CA PHE A 200 -21.11 20.65 -9.62
C PHE A 200 -21.82 21.23 -8.39
N ARG A 201 -21.57 20.61 -7.23
CA ARG A 201 -22.15 20.98 -5.92
C ARG A 201 -21.16 21.61 -4.96
N GLY A 202 -19.92 21.80 -5.38
CA GLY A 202 -18.90 22.45 -4.56
C GLY A 202 -17.88 21.48 -3.93
N PRO A 203 -16.92 22.05 -3.18
CA PRO A 203 -16.05 21.27 -2.29
C PRO A 203 -16.85 20.70 -1.12
N ILE A 204 -16.28 19.69 -0.44
CA ILE A 204 -16.94 18.97 0.65
C ILE A 204 -16.01 18.80 1.84
N ASP A 205 -16.59 18.77 3.04
CA ASP A 205 -15.85 18.54 4.28
C ASP A 205 -15.70 17.04 4.58
N SER A 206 -16.71 16.23 4.26
CA SER A 206 -16.71 14.79 4.54
C SER A 206 -17.22 13.99 3.36
N LYS A 207 -16.33 13.19 2.75
CA LYS A 207 -16.69 12.24 1.69
C LYS A 207 -17.76 11.26 2.16
N LYS A 208 -17.59 10.69 3.37
CA LYS A 208 -18.52 9.71 3.94
C LYS A 208 -19.93 10.30 4.07
N ALA A 209 -20.05 11.50 4.66
CA ALA A 209 -21.36 12.14 4.85
C ALA A 209 -22.08 12.42 3.53
N VAL A 210 -21.34 12.76 2.47
CA VAL A 210 -21.90 12.98 1.13
C VAL A 210 -22.31 11.65 0.50
N LEU A 211 -21.40 10.67 0.44
CA LEU A 211 -21.61 9.39 -0.22
C LEU A 211 -22.71 8.54 0.42
N GLU A 212 -23.02 8.73 1.70
CA GLU A 212 -24.15 8.06 2.37
C GLU A 212 -25.52 8.36 1.74
N ASN A 213 -25.63 9.44 0.95
CA ASN A 213 -26.84 9.85 0.24
C ASN A 213 -26.92 9.33 -1.19
N TYR A 214 -25.94 8.53 -1.64
CA TYR A 214 -25.88 8.00 -3.00
C TYR A 214 -25.89 6.47 -3.03
N ARG A 215 -26.56 5.91 -4.03
CA ARG A 215 -26.55 4.46 -4.28
C ARG A 215 -25.19 4.02 -4.77
N PHE A 216 -24.63 4.77 -5.72
CA PHE A 216 -23.39 4.47 -6.42
C PHE A 216 -22.41 5.66 -6.41
N SER A 217 -21.12 5.34 -6.44
CA SER A 217 -20.03 6.32 -6.55
C SER A 217 -19.10 5.89 -7.67
N ILE A 218 -18.92 6.74 -8.69
CA ILE A 218 -17.93 6.49 -9.74
C ILE A 218 -16.55 6.86 -9.18
N CYS A 219 -15.81 5.83 -8.78
CA CYS A 219 -14.59 5.94 -7.98
C CYS A 219 -13.35 5.49 -8.78
N TYR A 220 -13.19 6.05 -9.98
CA TYR A 220 -12.05 5.72 -10.83
C TYR A 220 -10.73 6.15 -10.20
N GLU A 221 -9.72 5.31 -10.36
CA GLU A 221 -8.35 5.63 -10.01
C GLU A 221 -7.76 6.72 -10.91
N ASN A 222 -6.55 7.16 -10.60
CA ASN A 222 -5.86 8.15 -11.45
C ASN A 222 -5.39 7.56 -12.78
N ALA A 223 -5.15 6.24 -12.80
CA ALA A 223 -4.80 5.49 -13.99
C ALA A 223 -5.45 4.10 -13.95
N ARG A 224 -5.66 3.53 -15.13
CA ARG A 224 -6.11 2.15 -15.34
C ARG A 224 -4.93 1.20 -15.59
N ASP A 225 -5.20 -0.09 -15.51
CA ASP A 225 -4.30 -1.17 -15.91
C ASP A 225 -2.99 -1.14 -15.12
N MET A 226 -3.09 -0.85 -13.83
CA MET A 226 -1.98 -0.74 -12.88
C MET A 226 -2.12 -1.80 -11.79
N PRO A 227 -1.49 -2.98 -11.93
CA PRO A 227 -1.60 -4.08 -10.98
C PRO A 227 -1.29 -3.66 -9.54
N GLY A 228 -2.24 -3.87 -8.64
CA GLY A 228 -2.16 -3.53 -7.22
C GLY A 228 -2.44 -2.06 -6.88
N TYR A 229 -2.74 -1.19 -7.86
CA TYR A 229 -3.05 0.23 -7.61
C TYR A 229 -4.50 0.43 -7.13
N ILE A 230 -4.70 0.20 -5.83
CA ILE A 230 -5.99 0.38 -5.16
C ILE A 230 -5.81 1.43 -4.06
N THR A 231 -6.56 2.52 -4.12
CA THR A 231 -6.44 3.64 -3.17
C THR A 231 -7.70 3.80 -2.31
N GLU A 232 -7.75 4.87 -1.52
CA GLU A 232 -8.88 5.25 -0.68
C GLU A 232 -10.23 5.34 -1.43
N LYS A 233 -10.24 5.54 -2.75
CA LYS A 233 -11.47 5.89 -3.49
C LYS A 233 -12.54 4.80 -3.41
N ILE A 234 -12.13 3.53 -3.54
CA ILE A 234 -13.08 2.42 -3.44
C ILE A 234 -13.55 2.24 -1.98
N PHE A 235 -12.63 2.37 -1.03
CA PHE A 235 -12.94 2.25 0.40
C PHE A 235 -13.83 3.38 0.92
N ASP A 236 -13.63 4.62 0.48
CA ASP A 236 -14.49 5.78 0.79
C ASP A 236 -15.95 5.50 0.43
N SER A 237 -16.18 4.84 -0.71
CA SER A 237 -17.51 4.43 -1.17
C SER A 237 -18.07 3.34 -0.25
N MET A 238 -17.30 2.29 -0.01
CA MET A 238 -17.69 1.17 0.86
C MET A 238 -18.01 1.62 2.29
N PHE A 239 -17.18 2.46 2.90
CA PHE A 239 -17.36 2.98 4.26
C PHE A 239 -18.65 3.81 4.43
N ALA A 240 -19.12 4.42 3.34
CA ALA A 240 -20.36 5.17 3.30
C ALA A 240 -21.60 4.31 2.99
N GLY A 241 -21.43 3.01 2.75
CA GLY A 241 -22.50 2.15 2.24
C GLY A 241 -22.98 2.58 0.85
N CYS A 242 -22.05 3.08 0.03
CA CYS A 242 -22.27 3.47 -1.35
C CYS A 242 -21.54 2.46 -2.25
N ILE A 243 -22.23 1.88 -3.23
CA ILE A 243 -21.64 0.82 -4.06
C ILE A 243 -20.66 1.45 -5.06
N PRO A 244 -19.37 1.07 -5.04
CA PRO A 244 -18.37 1.64 -5.94
C PRO A 244 -18.57 1.17 -7.38
N VAL A 245 -18.53 2.10 -8.33
CA VAL A 245 -18.32 1.85 -9.76
C VAL A 245 -16.85 2.14 -10.06
N TYR A 246 -16.06 1.08 -10.18
CA TYR A 246 -14.60 1.12 -10.13
C TYR A 246 -13.95 0.97 -11.52
N TRP A 247 -12.85 1.68 -11.73
CA TRP A 247 -11.90 1.46 -12.82
C TRP A 247 -10.50 1.84 -12.31
N GLY A 248 -9.55 0.92 -12.34
CA GLY A 248 -8.19 1.15 -11.85
C GLY A 248 -7.30 -0.05 -12.09
N ALA A 249 -6.91 -0.75 -11.01
CA ALA A 249 -6.16 -2.00 -11.09
C ALA A 249 -6.92 -3.05 -11.90
N ASP A 250 -6.24 -3.68 -12.87
CA ASP A 250 -6.75 -4.77 -13.70
C ASP A 250 -6.86 -6.10 -12.94
N ASN A 251 -6.07 -6.26 -11.87
CA ASN A 251 -6.11 -7.41 -10.96
C ASN A 251 -6.88 -7.12 -9.65
N ILE A 252 -7.81 -6.16 -9.63
CA ILE A 252 -8.56 -5.81 -8.41
C ILE A 252 -9.27 -7.02 -7.78
N SER A 253 -9.68 -8.02 -8.56
CA SER A 253 -10.35 -9.24 -8.06
C SER A 253 -9.46 -10.09 -7.14
N ASP A 254 -8.14 -9.91 -7.19
CA ASP A 254 -7.20 -10.57 -6.27
C ASP A 254 -7.28 -10.00 -4.85
N TYR A 255 -7.81 -8.77 -4.73
CA TYR A 255 -7.86 -8.01 -3.48
C TYR A 255 -9.27 -7.81 -2.95
N ILE A 256 -10.23 -7.54 -3.83
CA ILE A 256 -11.60 -7.17 -3.48
C ILE A 256 -12.56 -8.09 -4.25
N PRO A 257 -13.49 -8.79 -3.56
CA PRO A 257 -14.48 -9.63 -4.24
C PRO A 257 -15.35 -8.82 -5.22
N GLY A 258 -15.65 -9.40 -6.39
CA GLY A 258 -16.40 -8.74 -7.47
C GLY A 258 -17.83 -8.33 -7.09
N GLU A 259 -18.40 -8.93 -6.03
CA GLU A 259 -19.70 -8.56 -5.48
C GLU A 259 -19.67 -7.21 -4.75
N CYS A 260 -18.49 -6.75 -4.33
CA CYS A 260 -18.32 -5.53 -3.55
C CYS A 260 -18.24 -4.27 -4.41
N TYR A 261 -18.14 -4.39 -5.73
CA TYR A 261 -18.05 -3.27 -6.66
C TYR A 261 -18.72 -3.58 -8.00
N ILE A 262 -18.84 -2.56 -8.83
CA ILE A 262 -19.27 -2.66 -10.22
C ILE A 262 -18.06 -2.32 -11.07
N ASP A 263 -17.59 -3.29 -11.85
CA ASP A 263 -16.45 -3.12 -12.72
C ASP A 263 -16.86 -2.32 -13.98
N LYS A 264 -16.38 -1.07 -14.09
CA LYS A 264 -16.68 -0.21 -15.25
C LYS A 264 -16.20 -0.83 -16.57
N THR A 265 -15.17 -1.66 -16.56
CA THR A 265 -14.58 -2.23 -17.78
C THR A 265 -15.50 -3.24 -18.46
N GLN A 266 -16.50 -3.76 -17.74
CA GLN A 266 -17.52 -4.68 -18.26
C GLN A 266 -18.61 -3.97 -19.10
N TYR A 267 -18.60 -2.63 -19.17
CA TYR A 267 -19.60 -1.85 -19.90
C TYR A 267 -18.95 -1.06 -21.04
N SER A 268 -19.45 -1.24 -22.27
CA SER A 268 -18.86 -0.66 -23.48
C SER A 268 -19.05 0.86 -23.56
N ASN A 269 -20.09 1.37 -22.91
CA ASN A 269 -20.44 2.79 -22.88
C ASN A 269 -21.16 3.14 -21.56
N TYR A 270 -21.42 4.42 -21.34
CA TYR A 270 -22.09 4.90 -20.13
C TYR A 270 -23.59 4.61 -20.11
N GLU A 271 -24.23 4.44 -21.27
CA GLU A 271 -25.64 4.05 -21.38
C GLU A 271 -25.86 2.64 -20.82
N GLU A 272 -25.01 1.68 -21.20
CA GLU A 272 -25.03 0.32 -20.66
C GLU A 272 -24.78 0.30 -19.14
N LEU A 273 -23.78 1.05 -18.67
CA LEU A 273 -23.50 1.18 -17.25
C LEU A 273 -24.71 1.77 -16.49
N TYR A 274 -25.27 2.87 -17.01
CA TYR A 274 -26.43 3.53 -16.42
C TYR A 274 -27.62 2.58 -16.33
N ASN A 275 -27.94 1.91 -17.45
CA ASN A 275 -29.04 0.96 -17.50
C ASN A 275 -28.84 -0.18 -16.49
N TYR A 276 -27.61 -0.64 -16.28
CA TYR A 276 -27.32 -1.60 -15.23
C TYR A 276 -27.58 -1.03 -13.83
N ILE A 277 -26.91 0.07 -13.45
CA ILE A 277 -27.00 0.61 -12.08
C ILE A 277 -28.41 1.09 -11.72
N LYS A 278 -29.14 1.63 -12.70
CA LYS A 278 -30.52 2.11 -12.54
C LYS A 278 -31.48 0.96 -12.25
N ASN A 279 -31.30 -0.17 -12.93
CA ASN A 279 -32.19 -1.33 -12.87
C ASN A 279 -31.77 -2.39 -11.83
N ILE A 280 -30.69 -2.19 -11.06
CA ILE A 280 -30.43 -3.00 -9.87
C ILE A 280 -31.62 -2.87 -8.91
N GLY A 281 -32.31 -3.99 -8.68
CA GLY A 281 -33.41 -4.08 -7.72
C GLY A 281 -32.94 -3.97 -6.26
N ALA A 282 -33.87 -3.64 -5.37
CA ALA A 282 -33.56 -3.42 -3.95
C ALA A 282 -32.88 -4.62 -3.27
N ASP A 283 -33.30 -5.86 -3.59
CA ASP A 283 -32.71 -7.07 -3.03
C ASP A 283 -31.24 -7.25 -3.41
N GLU A 284 -30.90 -7.02 -4.68
CA GLU A 284 -29.51 -7.10 -5.16
C GLU A 284 -28.66 -5.95 -4.62
N TYR A 285 -29.23 -4.74 -4.53
CA TYR A 285 -28.56 -3.60 -3.89
C TYR A 285 -28.20 -3.92 -2.44
N GLN A 286 -29.14 -4.44 -1.66
CA GLN A 286 -28.92 -4.80 -0.26
C GLN A 286 -27.93 -5.97 -0.12
N ARG A 287 -28.01 -6.96 -1.02
CA ARG A 287 -27.05 -8.06 -1.07
C ARG A 287 -25.62 -7.56 -1.28
N ARG A 288 -25.40 -6.64 -2.22
CA ARG A 288 -24.09 -6.03 -2.46
C ARG A 288 -23.57 -5.27 -1.23
N LEU A 289 -24.42 -4.50 -0.56
CA LEU A 289 -24.05 -3.85 0.70
C LEU A 289 -23.67 -4.86 1.79
N GLN A 290 -24.35 -6.02 1.85
CA GLN A 290 -23.96 -7.09 2.75
C GLN A 290 -22.61 -7.71 2.39
N HIS A 291 -22.32 -7.92 1.10
CA HIS A 291 -21.01 -8.38 0.65
C HIS A 291 -19.90 -7.41 1.01
N ILE A 292 -20.14 -6.10 0.82
CA ILE A 292 -19.20 -5.05 1.24
C ILE A 292 -18.93 -5.15 2.75
N GLU A 293 -19.97 -5.16 3.59
CA GLU A 293 -19.77 -5.24 5.04
C GLU A 293 -19.05 -6.52 5.48
N ASN A 294 -19.35 -7.66 4.85
CA ASN A 294 -18.66 -8.92 5.09
C ASN A 294 -17.17 -8.82 4.73
N TYR A 295 -16.86 -8.23 3.57
CA TYR A 295 -15.47 -8.00 3.13
C TYR A 295 -14.73 -7.08 4.11
N LEU A 296 -15.34 -5.96 4.53
CA LEU A 296 -14.75 -5.01 5.48
C LEU A 296 -14.47 -5.61 6.87
N ASN A 297 -15.14 -6.71 7.23
CA ASN A 297 -14.91 -7.46 8.48
C ASN A 297 -14.09 -8.74 8.27
N SER A 298 -13.59 -8.99 7.06
CA SER A 298 -12.82 -10.20 6.74
C SER A 298 -11.32 -10.00 6.97
N PRO A 299 -10.53 -11.07 7.13
CA PRO A 299 -9.07 -10.96 7.19
C PRO A 299 -8.41 -10.36 5.95
N GLN A 300 -9.09 -10.33 4.79
CA GLN A 300 -8.53 -9.84 3.53
C GLN A 300 -8.17 -8.34 3.58
N ILE A 301 -8.82 -7.58 4.47
CA ILE A 301 -8.54 -6.15 4.65
C ILE A 301 -7.24 -5.87 5.39
N GLU A 302 -6.58 -6.87 5.99
CA GLU A 302 -5.41 -6.68 6.85
C GLU A 302 -4.33 -5.82 6.16
N VAL A 303 -4.05 -6.08 4.89
CA VAL A 303 -3.03 -5.36 4.09
C VAL A 303 -3.31 -3.85 3.95
N TYR A 304 -4.54 -3.43 4.18
CA TYR A 304 -4.99 -2.04 4.13
C TYR A 304 -5.12 -1.40 5.51
N THR A 305 -4.76 -2.08 6.59
CA THR A 305 -4.88 -1.53 7.95
C THR A 305 -3.69 -0.67 8.34
N ASN A 306 -3.92 0.35 9.17
CA ASN A 306 -2.84 1.20 9.71
C ASN A 306 -1.79 0.38 10.48
N ASP A 307 -2.25 -0.66 11.16
CA ASP A 307 -1.44 -1.58 11.94
C ASP A 307 -0.50 -2.43 11.05
N TYR A 308 -1.03 -3.04 9.99
CA TYR A 308 -0.21 -3.78 9.02
C TYR A 308 0.80 -2.87 8.32
N PHE A 309 0.39 -1.67 7.91
CA PHE A 309 1.29 -0.66 7.34
C PHE A 309 2.44 -0.35 8.31
N ALA A 310 2.10 -0.01 9.56
CA ALA A 310 3.08 0.39 10.55
C ALA A 310 4.12 -0.71 10.85
N ARG A 311 3.64 -1.95 11.07
CA ARG A 311 4.50 -3.14 11.21
C ARG A 311 5.40 -3.33 10.01
N THR A 312 4.82 -3.38 8.81
CA THR A 312 5.56 -3.65 7.57
C THR A 312 6.70 -2.67 7.39
N ILE A 313 6.47 -1.37 7.61
CA ILE A 313 7.51 -0.35 7.47
C ILE A 313 8.56 -0.48 8.57
N ILE A 314 8.16 -0.43 9.85
CA ILE A 314 9.11 -0.35 10.97
C ILE A 314 9.90 -1.64 11.12
N ASP A 315 9.25 -2.81 11.10
CA ASP A 315 9.92 -4.10 11.29
C ASP A 315 10.92 -4.33 10.14
N THR A 316 10.52 -4.04 8.90
CA THR A 316 11.43 -4.11 7.74
C THR A 316 12.62 -3.17 7.90
N ILE A 317 12.40 -1.93 8.36
CA ILE A 317 13.49 -0.98 8.54
C ILE A 317 14.44 -1.47 9.64
N VAL A 318 13.92 -1.88 10.80
CA VAL A 318 14.70 -2.38 11.94
C VAL A 318 15.52 -3.61 11.55
N ASP A 319 14.90 -4.60 10.89
CA ASP A 319 15.57 -5.81 10.42
C ASP A 319 16.71 -5.53 9.43
N ASN A 320 16.68 -4.36 8.77
CA ASN A 320 17.65 -3.94 7.78
C ASN A 320 18.60 -2.82 8.26
N ILE A 321 18.49 -2.41 9.52
CA ILE A 321 19.46 -1.52 10.20
C ILE A 321 20.25 -2.36 11.21
N GLY A 322 21.51 -2.64 10.88
CA GLY A 322 22.39 -3.52 11.69
C GLY A 322 22.96 -4.70 10.92
N ALA A 323 22.38 -5.03 9.76
CA ALA A 323 23.09 -5.78 8.72
C ALA A 323 23.94 -4.79 7.90
N VAL A 324 25.25 -4.81 8.13
CA VAL A 324 26.18 -4.50 7.04
C VAL A 324 25.80 -5.49 5.95
N GLU A 325 25.19 -5.00 4.86
CA GLU A 325 25.24 -5.75 3.61
C GLU A 325 26.71 -5.73 3.24
N ASP A 326 27.42 -6.78 3.66
CA ASP A 326 28.55 -7.24 2.90
C ASP A 326 28.00 -7.48 1.51
N VAL A 327 28.60 -6.85 0.51
CA VAL A 327 28.25 -7.06 -0.88
C VAL A 327 28.75 -8.47 -1.21
N GLY A 328 27.97 -9.47 -0.82
CA GLY A 328 28.42 -10.84 -0.83
C GLY A 328 27.69 -11.69 0.19
N SER A 329 26.78 -12.50 -0.35
CA SER A 329 26.64 -13.90 0.07
C SER A 329 25.63 -14.11 1.24
N GLY A 330 24.38 -14.46 0.88
CA GLY A 330 23.19 -14.49 1.74
C GLY A 330 23.07 -15.62 2.77
N GLY A 331 21.84 -16.00 3.12
CA GLY A 331 21.57 -17.06 4.11
C GLY A 331 20.36 -17.91 3.75
N ASN A 332 20.34 -18.41 2.52
CA ASN A 332 19.54 -19.57 2.11
C ASN A 332 19.94 -20.78 3.00
N PRO A 333 19.05 -21.75 3.29
CA PRO A 333 19.40 -22.94 4.09
C PRO A 333 20.58 -23.79 3.55
N GLY A 334 21.10 -23.52 2.34
CA GLY A 334 22.35 -24.10 1.82
C GLY A 334 23.67 -23.44 2.26
N TRP A 335 23.65 -22.34 3.02
CA TRP A 335 24.85 -21.54 3.29
C TRP A 335 25.82 -22.14 4.30
N TRP A 336 25.35 -23.02 5.20
CA TRP A 336 26.23 -23.73 6.14
C TRP A 336 27.26 -24.61 5.42
N LEU A 337 26.92 -25.21 4.26
CA LEU A 337 27.84 -26.03 3.47
C LEU A 337 29.01 -25.22 2.90
N TYR A 338 28.75 -23.94 2.59
CA TYR A 338 29.77 -23.00 2.12
C TYR A 338 30.71 -22.59 3.27
N TYR A 339 30.16 -22.18 4.42
CA TYR A 339 30.96 -21.84 5.60
C TYR A 339 31.76 -23.04 6.15
N ALA A 340 31.21 -24.25 6.08
CA ALA A 340 31.90 -25.47 6.50
C ALA A 340 33.04 -25.89 5.54
N ARG A 341 32.91 -25.66 4.22
CA ARG A 341 33.96 -25.95 3.23
C ARG A 341 35.15 -25.01 3.31
N GLU A 342 34.89 -23.74 3.61
CA GLU A 342 35.92 -22.69 3.66
C GLU A 342 36.48 -22.44 5.08
N ALA A 343 36.01 -23.18 6.09
CA ALA A 343 36.46 -23.04 7.47
C ALA A 343 37.95 -23.41 7.60
N ARG A 344 38.77 -22.44 8.02
CA ARG A 344 40.19 -22.65 8.30
C ARG A 344 40.52 -22.61 9.78
N THR A 345 39.56 -22.21 10.61
CA THR A 345 39.69 -22.14 12.06
C THR A 345 38.48 -22.75 12.76
N TRP A 346 38.66 -23.15 14.02
CA TRP A 346 37.57 -23.68 14.86
C TRP A 346 36.42 -22.67 15.06
N THR A 347 36.73 -21.38 15.07
CA THR A 347 35.74 -20.32 15.21
C THR A 347 34.82 -20.23 13.98
N ASP A 348 35.37 -20.45 12.79
CA ASP A 348 34.59 -20.44 11.54
C ASP A 348 33.67 -21.66 11.46
N LEU A 349 34.16 -22.82 11.91
CA LEU A 349 33.37 -24.04 12.00
C LEU A 349 32.19 -23.87 12.98
N ASN A 350 32.42 -23.22 14.12
CA ASN A 350 31.35 -22.95 15.10
C ASN A 350 30.27 -22.02 14.55
N LYS A 351 30.62 -21.05 13.70
CA LYS A 351 29.64 -20.19 13.00
C LYS A 351 28.81 -20.98 11.99
N ALA A 352 29.45 -21.87 11.23
CA ALA A 352 28.74 -22.75 10.30
C ALA A 352 27.74 -23.66 11.03
N ILE A 353 28.14 -24.20 12.19
CA ILE A 353 27.31 -25.03 13.06
C ILE A 353 26.13 -24.23 13.65
N ASP A 354 26.35 -22.98 14.08
CA ASP A 354 25.28 -22.11 14.60
C ASP A 354 24.21 -21.79 13.54
N VAL A 355 24.64 -21.47 12.31
CA VAL A 355 23.73 -21.24 11.18
C VAL A 355 22.95 -22.51 10.81
N PHE A 356 23.62 -23.67 10.83
CA PHE A 356 22.97 -24.97 10.61
C PHE A 356 21.93 -25.29 11.69
N ASN A 357 22.26 -25.08 12.96
CA ASN A 357 21.35 -25.34 14.08
C ASN A 357 20.11 -24.43 14.06
N LYS A 358 20.28 -23.15 13.70
CA LYS A 358 19.15 -22.21 13.54
C LYS A 358 18.23 -22.60 12.39
N ALA A 359 18.80 -23.04 11.26
CA ALA A 359 18.02 -23.56 10.15
C ALA A 359 17.26 -24.85 10.52
N LEU A 360 17.89 -25.75 11.29
CA LEU A 360 17.28 -26.98 11.80
C LEU A 360 16.11 -26.71 12.75
N LEU A 361 16.26 -25.77 13.69
CA LEU A 361 15.20 -25.41 14.64
C LEU A 361 13.92 -24.96 13.92
N VAL A 362 14.06 -24.12 12.89
CA VAL A 362 12.94 -23.65 12.06
C VAL A 362 12.27 -24.80 11.28
N MET A 363 13.04 -25.80 10.88
CA MET A 363 12.53 -26.97 10.15
C MET A 363 11.86 -28.01 11.07
N PHE A 364 12.39 -28.23 12.28
CA PHE A 364 11.85 -29.16 13.27
C PHE A 364 10.49 -28.72 13.84
N GLU A 365 10.26 -27.43 14.03
CA GLU A 365 8.99 -26.91 14.55
C GLU A 365 7.83 -27.10 13.57
N LYS A 366 8.11 -27.25 12.26
CA LYS A 366 7.07 -27.33 11.22
C LYS A 366 6.72 -28.75 10.76
N HIS A 367 7.66 -29.69 10.76
CA HIS A 367 7.42 -31.03 10.21
C HIS A 367 8.18 -32.10 11.03
N ARG A 368 7.45 -33.02 11.69
CA ARG A 368 8.00 -34.09 12.54
C ARG A 368 9.00 -34.96 11.76
N LEU A 369 10.30 -34.64 11.88
CA LEU A 369 11.40 -35.34 11.22
C LEU A 369 12.26 -36.09 12.25
N GLU A 370 12.76 -37.28 11.88
CA GLU A 370 13.71 -38.06 12.68
C GLU A 370 15.10 -38.02 12.03
N TRP A 371 16.14 -37.81 12.84
CA TRP A 371 17.53 -37.72 12.40
C TRP A 371 18.38 -38.84 12.99
N TYR A 372 19.37 -39.30 12.21
CA TYR A 372 20.39 -40.23 12.66
C TYR A 372 21.75 -39.83 12.10
N LEU A 373 22.77 -39.90 12.93
CA LEU A 373 24.17 -39.72 12.55
C LEU A 373 24.85 -41.07 12.48
N GLU A 374 25.32 -41.46 11.30
CA GLU A 374 26.07 -42.71 11.12
C GLU A 374 27.55 -42.37 10.90
N VAL A 375 28.39 -42.76 11.86
CA VAL A 375 29.84 -42.55 11.79
C VAL A 375 30.49 -43.80 11.21
N ARG A 376 31.11 -43.68 10.03
CA ARG A 376 31.90 -44.76 9.40
C ARG A 376 33.33 -44.29 9.16
N GLY A 377 34.22 -44.61 10.10
CA GLY A 377 35.63 -44.22 10.03
C GLY A 377 35.82 -42.70 10.09
N TYR A 378 36.70 -42.14 9.25
CA TYR A 378 37.02 -40.70 9.23
C TYR A 378 36.02 -39.84 8.43
N LEU A 379 34.91 -40.42 7.96
CA LEU A 379 33.86 -39.70 7.26
C LEU A 379 32.56 -39.74 8.07
N THR A 380 32.08 -38.55 8.43
CA THR A 380 30.77 -38.36 9.05
C THR A 380 29.76 -38.03 7.95
N GLN A 381 28.74 -38.87 7.77
CA GLN A 381 27.63 -38.60 6.85
C GLN A 381 26.34 -38.42 7.65
N ALA A 382 25.65 -37.30 7.40
CA ALA A 382 24.35 -37.00 7.99
C ALA A 382 23.24 -37.29 6.97
N TYR A 383 22.16 -37.91 7.43
CA TYR A 383 20.98 -38.22 6.60
C TYR A 383 19.72 -37.66 7.25
N ILE A 384 18.73 -37.32 6.43
CA ILE A 384 17.42 -36.84 6.86
C ILE A 384 16.37 -37.78 6.28
N LYS A 385 15.62 -38.48 7.13
CA LYS A 385 14.48 -39.30 6.69
C LYS A 385 13.21 -38.46 6.65
N ILE A 386 12.54 -38.44 5.50
CA ILE A 386 11.22 -37.81 5.34
C ILE A 386 10.22 -38.91 4.96
N GLY A 387 9.22 -39.17 5.81
CA GLY A 387 8.18 -40.18 5.53
C GLY A 387 8.69 -41.64 5.44
N GLY A 388 9.83 -41.95 6.07
CA GLY A 388 10.41 -43.31 6.10
C GLY A 388 11.48 -43.61 5.05
N VAL A 389 11.71 -42.70 4.09
CA VAL A 389 12.72 -42.82 3.01
C VAL A 389 14.00 -42.05 3.38
N LYS A 390 15.17 -42.70 3.32
CA LYS A 390 16.49 -42.20 3.79
C LYS A 390 17.16 -41.28 2.77
#